data_AF-A0AAU2QJV9-F1
#
_entry.id   AF-A0AAU2QJV9-F1
#
_cell.length_a   1.000
_cell.length_b   1.000
_cell.length_c   1.000
_cell.angle_alpha   90.00
_cell.angle_beta   90.00
_cell.angle_gamma   90.00
#
_symmetry.space_group_name_H-M   'P 1'
#
loop_
_entity.id
_entity.type
_entity.pdbx_description
1 polymer ?
#
loop_
_entity_poly.entity_id
_entity_poly.type
_entity_poly.pdbx_seq_one_letter_code
_entity_poly.pdbx_strand_id
1 'polypeptide(L)'
;MPRRRPGALRAARPPRALRWDLPPARIHGLSARTSLAVARVEGLPDDYYVYSGATDRALRRYRQFLRPDGRRPRYPQDSECSCRGCSFDDVRHARDVLDETLSRLPPRPRAELAGLIADLDATYLRRTLPDPFAAERQWQADLWWRRRLAGGREEPLPDPRRPLSRGREASEGGSV
;
A
#
# COMPACT_ATOMS: atom_id res chain seq x y z
N MET A 1 9.59 -60.42 -1.15
CA MET A 1 9.45 -58.95 -1.18
C MET A 1 8.01 -58.57 -0.81
N PRO A 2 7.71 -58.12 0.41
CA PRO A 2 6.34 -57.77 0.80
C PRO A 2 5.92 -56.46 0.14
N ARG A 3 4.89 -56.51 -0.73
CA ARG A 3 4.34 -55.34 -1.43
C ARG A 3 3.54 -54.49 -0.44
N ARG A 4 3.90 -53.20 -0.30
CA ARG A 4 3.15 -52.25 0.53
C ARG A 4 1.74 -52.09 -0.01
N ARG A 5 0.73 -52.23 0.87
CA ARG A 5 -0.69 -52.04 0.53
C ARG A 5 -0.93 -50.55 0.18
N PRO A 6 -1.79 -50.23 -0.82
CA PRO A 6 -1.99 -48.86 -1.30
C PRO A 6 -2.39 -47.84 -0.23
N GLY A 7 -3.03 -48.29 0.87
CA GLY A 7 -3.37 -47.44 2.01
C GLY A 7 -2.16 -46.89 2.78
N ALA A 8 -1.06 -47.64 2.85
CA ALA A 8 0.15 -47.22 3.55
C ALA A 8 0.89 -46.08 2.81
N LEU A 9 0.70 -45.96 1.49
CA LEU A 9 1.24 -44.85 0.70
C LEU A 9 0.44 -43.56 0.90
N ARG A 10 -0.86 -43.64 1.24
CA ARG A 10 -1.67 -42.45 1.53
C ARG A 10 -1.35 -41.87 2.91
N ALA A 11 -1.09 -42.73 3.90
CA ALA A 11 -0.72 -42.30 5.26
C ALA A 11 0.71 -41.77 5.37
N ALA A 12 1.62 -42.20 4.48
CA ALA A 12 3.02 -41.76 4.44
C ALA A 12 3.22 -40.44 3.66
N ARG A 13 2.15 -39.83 3.16
CA ARG A 13 2.24 -38.52 2.52
C ARG A 13 2.33 -37.49 3.65
N PRO A 14 3.46 -36.80 3.86
CA PRO A 14 3.49 -35.72 4.85
C PRO A 14 2.37 -34.75 4.48
N PRO A 15 1.60 -34.23 5.45
CA PRO A 15 0.64 -33.19 5.15
C PRO A 15 1.43 -32.09 4.45
N ARG A 16 1.08 -31.80 3.20
CA ARG A 16 1.51 -30.56 2.55
C ARG A 16 0.78 -29.45 3.29
N ALA A 17 1.21 -29.14 4.51
CA ALA A 17 0.90 -27.91 5.20
C ALA A 17 1.71 -26.79 4.54
N LEU A 18 1.49 -26.61 3.24
CA LEU A 18 1.72 -25.33 2.60
C LEU A 18 0.62 -24.45 3.17
N ARG A 19 1.01 -23.35 3.83
CA ARG A 19 0.32 -22.15 4.36
C ARG A 19 -1.08 -21.71 3.83
N TRP A 20 -1.86 -22.59 3.22
CA TRP A 20 -3.15 -22.38 2.55
C TRP A 20 -4.34 -22.88 3.40
N ASP A 21 -4.10 -23.57 4.52
CA ASP A 21 -5.16 -24.16 5.35
C ASP A 21 -5.78 -23.17 6.36
N LEU A 22 -5.18 -21.98 6.56
CA LEU A 22 -5.86 -20.92 7.27
C LEU A 22 -6.85 -20.24 6.32
N PRO A 23 -8.16 -20.15 6.67
CA PRO A 23 -9.08 -19.33 5.90
C PRO A 23 -8.50 -17.91 5.84
N PRO A 24 -8.48 -17.28 4.65
CA PRO A 24 -7.88 -15.98 4.51
C PRO A 24 -8.58 -14.99 5.45
N ALA A 25 -7.78 -14.08 6.01
CA ALA A 25 -8.29 -13.05 6.89
C ALA A 25 -9.45 -12.32 6.19
N ARG A 26 -10.60 -12.23 6.86
CA ARG A 26 -11.75 -11.51 6.31
C ARG A 26 -11.41 -10.03 6.26
N ILE A 27 -11.66 -9.42 5.12
CA ILE A 27 -11.50 -7.99 4.93
C ILE A 27 -12.77 -7.32 5.46
N HIS A 28 -12.62 -6.37 6.39
CA HIS A 28 -13.76 -5.69 6.97
C HIS A 28 -14.51 -4.87 5.92
N GLY A 29 -15.81 -5.13 5.78
CA GLY A 29 -16.71 -4.49 4.81
C GLY A 29 -16.85 -5.25 3.48
N LEU A 30 -16.24 -6.44 3.35
CA LEU A 30 -16.42 -7.32 2.19
C LEU A 30 -17.03 -8.66 2.61
N SER A 31 -17.76 -9.27 1.69
CA SER A 31 -18.29 -10.61 1.81
C SER A 31 -17.15 -11.65 1.91
N ALA A 32 -17.46 -12.80 2.51
CA ALA A 32 -16.49 -13.90 2.61
C ALA A 32 -16.02 -14.38 1.22
N ARG A 33 -16.91 -14.36 0.23
CA ARG A 33 -16.59 -14.73 -1.16
C ARG A 33 -15.60 -13.75 -1.80
N THR A 34 -15.79 -12.46 -1.57
CA THR A 34 -14.89 -11.43 -2.08
C THR A 34 -13.55 -11.44 -1.35
N SER A 35 -13.54 -11.64 -0.03
CA SER A 35 -12.31 -11.83 0.74
C SER A 35 -11.48 -13.03 0.23
N LEU A 36 -12.14 -14.14 -0.10
CA LEU A 36 -11.49 -15.31 -0.72
C LEU A 36 -10.94 -15.01 -2.12
N ALA A 37 -11.67 -14.24 -2.93
CA ALA A 37 -11.21 -13.85 -4.25
C ALA A 37 -9.96 -12.95 -4.18
N VAL A 38 -9.95 -11.99 -3.24
CA VAL A 38 -8.79 -11.15 -2.95
C VAL A 38 -7.60 -11.99 -2.50
N ALA A 39 -7.80 -12.91 -1.55
CA ALA A 39 -6.72 -13.78 -1.08
C ALA A 39 -6.10 -14.65 -2.19
N ARG A 40 -6.88 -15.03 -3.20
CA ARG A 40 -6.35 -15.73 -4.39
C ARG A 40 -5.46 -14.81 -5.22
N VAL A 41 -5.87 -13.56 -5.44
CA VAL A 41 -5.07 -12.55 -6.15
C VAL A 41 -3.77 -12.27 -5.40
N GLU A 42 -3.83 -12.09 -4.08
CA GLU A 42 -2.68 -11.87 -3.20
C GLU A 42 -1.71 -13.07 -3.10
N GLY A 43 -2.19 -14.27 -3.45
CA GLY A 43 -1.37 -15.48 -3.50
C GLY A 43 -0.60 -15.67 -4.80
N LEU A 44 -0.84 -14.83 -5.81
CA LEU A 44 -0.11 -14.89 -7.08
C LEU A 44 1.26 -14.20 -6.96
N PRO A 45 2.35 -14.78 -7.47
CA PRO A 45 3.71 -14.25 -7.34
C PRO A 45 4.01 -13.07 -8.29
N ASP A 46 2.99 -12.36 -8.73
CA ASP A 46 3.04 -11.51 -9.93
C ASP A 46 3.44 -10.05 -9.63
N ASP A 47 3.26 -9.59 -8.38
CA ASP A 47 3.62 -8.23 -7.97
C ASP A 47 4.30 -8.24 -6.60
N TYR A 48 5.34 -7.42 -6.45
CA TYR A 48 6.06 -7.26 -5.19
C TYR A 48 5.19 -6.66 -4.08
N TYR A 49 4.26 -5.76 -4.39
CA TYR A 49 3.43 -5.04 -3.42
C TYR A 49 2.08 -5.71 -3.15
N VAL A 50 1.65 -6.63 -4.02
CA VAL A 50 0.44 -7.44 -3.82
C VAL A 50 0.81 -8.79 -3.21
N TYR A 51 0.87 -8.81 -1.88
CA TYR A 51 1.15 -10.01 -1.08
C TYR A 51 -0.03 -10.35 -0.16
N SER A 52 -0.02 -11.53 0.47
CA SER A 52 -1.06 -11.93 1.42
C SER A 52 -1.30 -10.87 2.52
N GLY A 53 -2.51 -10.33 2.58
CA GLY A 53 -2.93 -9.27 3.49
C GLY A 53 -2.63 -7.84 3.03
N ALA A 54 -2.05 -7.65 1.85
CA ALA A 54 -1.74 -6.32 1.32
C ALA A 54 -3.00 -5.47 1.12
N THR A 55 -4.11 -6.07 0.67
CA THR A 55 -5.38 -5.36 0.42
C THR A 55 -6.01 -4.87 1.73
N ASP A 56 -6.05 -5.73 2.77
CA ASP A 56 -6.58 -5.32 4.09
C ASP A 56 -5.71 -4.21 4.68
N ARG A 57 -4.38 -4.33 4.56
CA ARG A 57 -3.43 -3.30 5.00
C ARG A 57 -3.65 -1.98 4.26
N ALA A 58 -3.79 -2.01 2.94
CA ALA A 58 -4.07 -0.85 2.10
C ALA A 58 -5.37 -0.16 2.53
N LEU A 59 -6.46 -0.92 2.70
CA LEU A 59 -7.75 -0.38 3.18
C LEU A 59 -7.64 0.24 4.57
N ARG A 60 -6.93 -0.41 5.51
CA ARG A 60 -6.73 0.13 6.87
C ARG A 60 -5.98 1.44 6.85
N ARG A 61 -4.91 1.53 6.04
CA ARG A 61 -4.10 2.74 5.90
C ARG A 61 -4.89 3.85 5.22
N TYR A 62 -5.66 3.52 4.19
CA TYR A 62 -6.52 4.49 3.51
C TYR A 62 -7.59 5.06 4.46
N ARG A 63 -8.27 4.19 5.21
CA ARG A 63 -9.20 4.59 6.27
C ARG A 63 -8.53 5.38 7.39
N GLN A 64 -7.30 5.03 7.78
CA GLN A 64 -6.55 5.76 8.81
C GLN A 64 -6.19 7.17 8.37
N PHE A 65 -5.77 7.35 7.11
CA PHE A 65 -5.51 8.67 6.55
C PHE A 65 -6.77 9.55 6.57
N LEU A 66 -7.93 8.96 6.29
CA LEU A 66 -9.21 9.65 6.25
C LEU A 66 -9.92 9.77 7.60
N ARG A 67 -9.45 9.08 8.65
CA ARG A 67 -10.13 8.96 9.94
C ARG A 67 -10.20 10.25 10.76
N PRO A 68 -9.10 10.99 10.98
CA PRO A 68 -9.15 12.05 11.97
C PRO A 68 -10.03 13.19 11.50
N ASP A 69 -10.87 13.66 12.40
CA ASP A 69 -11.84 14.71 12.13
C ASP A 69 -11.15 16.06 12.01
N GLY A 70 -11.55 16.83 11.00
CA GLY A 70 -10.94 18.12 10.72
C GLY A 70 -11.43 18.71 9.42
N ARG A 71 -11.52 20.05 9.39
CA ARG A 71 -11.87 20.83 8.20
C ARG A 71 -10.64 21.18 7.34
N ARG A 72 -9.43 20.95 7.85
CA ARG A 72 -8.19 21.26 7.13
C ARG A 72 -7.94 20.22 6.02
N PRO A 73 -7.53 20.64 4.82
CA PRO A 73 -7.04 19.73 3.81
C PRO A 73 -5.86 18.89 4.32
N ARG A 74 -5.77 17.66 3.82
CA ARG A 74 -4.72 16.70 4.13
C ARG A 74 -3.80 16.56 2.93
N TYR A 75 -2.54 16.33 3.25
CA TYR A 75 -1.50 16.11 2.27
C TYR A 75 -0.96 14.69 2.42
N PRO A 76 -1.11 13.82 1.40
CA PRO A 76 -0.36 12.58 1.30
C PRO A 76 1.12 12.82 1.56
N GLN A 77 1.77 11.89 2.27
CA GLN A 77 3.21 11.95 2.51
C GLN A 77 3.88 10.85 1.68
N ASP A 78 5.05 11.15 1.13
CA ASP A 78 5.88 10.14 0.50
C ASP A 78 6.38 9.15 1.56
N SER A 79 6.45 7.87 1.21
CA SER A 79 7.09 6.87 2.08
C SER A 79 8.60 7.11 2.10
N GLU A 80 9.19 7.19 3.29
CA GLU A 80 10.65 7.34 3.45
C GLU A 80 11.43 6.10 2.99
N CYS A 81 10.75 4.95 2.86
CA CYS A 81 11.33 3.69 2.45
C CYS A 81 10.39 2.92 1.50
N SER A 82 10.96 2.33 0.44
CA SER A 82 10.24 1.55 -0.57
C SER A 82 9.94 0.09 -0.17
N CYS A 83 10.33 -0.34 1.03
CA CYS A 83 10.04 -1.71 1.48
C CYS A 83 8.53 -1.95 1.64
N ARG A 84 8.08 -3.21 1.49
CA ARG A 84 6.66 -3.64 1.66
C ARG A 84 5.99 -3.17 2.96
N GLY A 85 6.80 -2.88 3.99
CA GLY A 85 6.33 -2.39 5.27
C GLY A 85 5.99 -0.90 5.24
N CYS A 86 6.95 -0.09 4.79
CA CYS A 86 6.87 1.37 4.84
C CYS A 86 6.18 1.98 3.61
N SER A 87 6.06 1.24 2.50
CA SER A 87 5.43 1.78 1.28
C SER A 87 3.98 2.21 1.50
N PHE A 88 3.27 1.56 2.43
CA PHE A 88 1.90 1.92 2.80
C PHE A 88 1.79 3.16 3.71
N ASP A 89 2.91 3.75 4.13
CA ASP A 89 2.90 5.06 4.79
C ASP A 89 2.56 6.16 3.76
N ASP A 90 2.82 5.93 2.47
CA ASP A 90 2.20 6.69 1.38
C ASP A 90 0.78 6.15 1.08
N VAL A 91 -0.23 6.98 1.36
CA VAL A 91 -1.62 6.64 1.09
C VAL A 91 -1.92 6.48 -0.40
N ARG A 92 -1.16 7.17 -1.28
CA ARG A 92 -1.31 7.01 -2.74
C ARG A 92 -0.84 5.64 -3.18
N HIS A 93 0.25 5.14 -2.59
CA HIS A 93 0.71 3.78 -2.82
C HIS A 93 -0.31 2.74 -2.33
N ALA A 94 -0.96 2.98 -1.20
CA ALA A 94 -2.08 2.15 -0.78
C ALA A 94 -3.19 2.11 -1.84
N ARG A 95 -3.50 3.24 -2.50
CA ARG A 95 -4.49 3.28 -3.58
C ARG A 95 -4.03 2.57 -4.86
N ASP A 96 -2.74 2.59 -5.19
CA ASP A 96 -2.19 1.82 -6.30
C ASP A 96 -2.35 0.31 -6.08
N VAL A 97 -2.04 -0.18 -4.87
CA VAL A 97 -2.22 -1.60 -4.52
C VAL A 97 -3.68 -2.02 -4.63
N LEU A 98 -4.61 -1.15 -4.23
CA LEU A 98 -6.04 -1.39 -4.39
C LEU A 98 -6.46 -1.43 -5.87
N ASP A 99 -5.90 -0.55 -6.69
CA ASP A 99 -6.16 -0.52 -8.14
C ASP A 99 -5.66 -1.78 -8.83
N GLU A 100 -4.45 -2.21 -8.49
CA GLU A 100 -3.86 -3.45 -8.99
C GLU A 100 -4.65 -4.69 -8.56
N THR A 101 -5.17 -4.68 -7.32
CA THR A 101 -6.05 -5.75 -6.86
C THR A 101 -7.36 -5.76 -7.66
N LEU A 102 -7.96 -4.59 -7.93
CA LEU A 102 -9.18 -4.48 -8.72
C LEU A 102 -8.99 -5.00 -10.15
N SER A 103 -7.86 -4.70 -10.79
CA SER A 103 -7.55 -5.10 -12.17
C SER A 103 -7.54 -6.64 -12.34
N ARG A 104 -7.11 -7.36 -11.29
CA ARG A 104 -6.99 -8.83 -11.25
C ARG A 104 -8.24 -9.56 -10.74
N LEU A 105 -9.16 -8.87 -10.08
CA LEU A 105 -10.36 -9.49 -9.52
C LEU A 105 -11.40 -9.85 -10.60
N PRO A 106 -12.16 -10.95 -10.42
CA PRO A 106 -13.30 -11.24 -11.27
C PRO A 106 -14.47 -10.23 -11.04
N PRO A 107 -15.42 -10.10 -11.99
CA PRO A 107 -16.35 -8.97 -12.04
C PRO A 107 -17.17 -8.72 -10.76
N ARG A 108 -17.70 -9.77 -10.12
CA ARG A 108 -18.53 -9.62 -8.91
C ARG A 108 -17.72 -9.15 -7.69
N PRO A 109 -16.64 -9.83 -7.26
CA PRO A 109 -15.74 -9.33 -6.23
C PRO A 109 -15.15 -7.95 -6.52
N ARG A 110 -14.84 -7.68 -7.81
CA ARG A 110 -14.36 -6.36 -8.25
C ARG A 110 -15.39 -5.27 -7.94
N ALA A 111 -16.66 -5.47 -8.30
CA ALA A 111 -17.71 -4.47 -8.05
C ALA A 111 -17.90 -4.19 -6.56
N GLU A 112 -17.83 -5.22 -5.71
CA GLU A 112 -17.96 -5.08 -4.26
C GLU A 112 -16.79 -4.28 -3.66
N LEU A 113 -15.55 -4.63 -4.03
CA LEU A 113 -14.37 -3.90 -3.59
C LEU A 113 -14.36 -2.46 -4.14
N ALA A 114 -14.77 -2.26 -5.40
CA ALA A 114 -14.84 -0.95 -6.03
C ALA A 114 -15.86 -0.04 -5.34
N GLY A 115 -17.02 -0.56 -4.93
CA GLY A 115 -18.01 0.22 -4.18
C GLY A 115 -17.44 0.74 -2.86
N LEU A 116 -16.76 -0.12 -2.10
CA LEU A 116 -16.10 0.26 -0.85
C LEU A 116 -15.02 1.33 -1.09
N ILE A 117 -14.21 1.15 -2.13
CA ILE A 117 -13.15 2.11 -2.48
C ILE A 117 -13.75 3.45 -2.93
N ALA A 118 -14.87 3.46 -3.66
CA ALA A 118 -15.50 4.67 -4.16
C ALA A 118 -15.89 5.65 -3.04
N ASP A 119 -16.41 5.16 -1.91
CA ASP A 119 -16.74 5.99 -0.75
C ASP A 119 -15.50 6.62 -0.11
N LEU A 120 -14.40 5.86 -0.06
CA LEU A 120 -13.10 6.34 0.41
C LEU A 120 -12.52 7.36 -0.56
N ASP A 121 -12.58 7.10 -1.86
CA ASP A 121 -12.09 7.98 -2.93
C ASP A 121 -12.86 9.32 -2.91
N ALA A 122 -14.18 9.29 -2.75
CA ALA A 122 -14.98 10.51 -2.61
C ALA A 122 -14.56 11.34 -1.39
N THR A 123 -14.25 10.67 -0.27
CA THR A 123 -13.78 11.35 0.94
C THR A 123 -12.37 11.89 0.78
N TYR A 124 -11.49 11.15 0.11
CA TYR A 124 -10.14 11.58 -0.23
C TYR A 124 -10.14 12.80 -1.14
N LEU A 125 -11.01 12.83 -2.16
CA LEU A 125 -11.21 13.99 -3.03
C LEU A 125 -11.64 15.25 -2.27
N ARG A 126 -12.56 15.11 -1.31
CA ARG A 126 -13.01 16.24 -0.48
C ARG A 126 -11.94 16.73 0.50
N ARG A 127 -11.05 15.85 0.93
CA ARG A 127 -10.04 16.13 1.97
C ARG A 127 -8.65 16.45 1.41
N THR A 128 -8.39 16.30 0.12
CA THR A 128 -7.08 16.56 -0.49
C THR A 128 -7.17 17.62 -1.58
N LEU A 129 -6.18 18.49 -1.65
CA LEU A 129 -6.14 19.55 -2.67
C LEU A 129 -5.56 19.01 -3.98
N PRO A 130 -6.06 19.46 -5.15
CA PRO A 130 -5.43 19.18 -6.43
C PRO A 130 -4.03 19.81 -6.49
N ASP A 131 -3.07 19.09 -7.07
CA ASP A 131 -1.72 19.60 -7.32
C ASP A 131 -1.66 20.30 -8.69
N PRO A 132 -1.44 21.62 -8.76
CA PRO A 132 -1.34 22.34 -10.03
C PRO A 132 -0.09 21.94 -10.84
N PHE A 133 0.94 21.40 -10.19
CA PHE A 133 2.21 20.99 -10.82
C PHE A 133 2.31 19.47 -11.00
N ALA A 134 1.19 18.74 -10.89
CA ALA A 134 1.18 17.28 -10.94
C ALA A 134 1.82 16.71 -12.20
N ALA A 135 1.61 17.38 -13.34
CA ALA A 135 2.14 16.96 -14.65
C ALA A 135 3.68 17.05 -14.71
N GLU A 136 4.29 17.95 -13.94
CA GLU A 136 5.74 18.19 -13.94
C GLU A 136 6.46 17.38 -12.86
N ARG A 137 5.79 17.13 -11.73
CA ARG A 137 6.42 16.54 -10.53
C ARG A 137 6.32 15.02 -10.44
N GLN A 138 5.43 14.39 -11.20
CA GLN A 138 5.06 13.00 -10.95
C GLN A 138 5.13 12.12 -12.20
N TRP A 139 5.90 11.04 -12.10
CA TRP A 139 6.06 10.02 -13.15
C TRP A 139 4.71 9.35 -13.53
N GLN A 140 3.70 9.39 -12.66
CA GLN A 140 2.39 8.76 -12.87
C GLN A 140 1.24 9.77 -12.77
N ALA A 141 1.38 10.90 -13.46
CA ALA A 141 0.39 11.99 -13.44
C ALA A 141 -0.98 11.58 -13.99
N ASP A 142 -1.09 10.48 -14.74
CA ASP A 142 -2.36 9.98 -15.28
C ASP A 142 -3.32 9.46 -14.19
N LEU A 143 -2.78 9.09 -13.03
CA LEU A 143 -3.59 8.60 -11.90
C LEU A 143 -4.10 9.78 -11.07
N TRP A 144 -5.42 9.98 -11.05
CA TRP A 144 -6.04 11.16 -10.43
C TRP A 144 -5.74 11.30 -8.92
N TRP A 145 -5.51 10.20 -8.20
CA TRP A 145 -5.16 10.23 -6.77
C TRP A 145 -3.72 10.68 -6.52
N ARG A 146 -2.85 10.54 -7.54
CA ARG A 146 -1.48 11.06 -7.55
C ARG A 146 -1.45 12.54 -7.88
N ARG A 147 -2.42 13.07 -8.63
CA ARG A 147 -2.59 14.52 -8.90
C ARG A 147 -3.06 15.35 -7.69
N ARG A 148 -2.73 14.92 -6.47
CA ARG A 148 -3.03 15.60 -5.21
C ARG A 148 -1.76 16.13 -4.58
N LEU A 149 -1.87 17.29 -3.94
CA LEU A 149 -0.74 17.98 -3.35
C LEU A 149 -0.19 17.11 -2.21
N ALA A 150 1.06 16.67 -2.36
CA ALA A 150 1.75 15.80 -1.42
C ALA A 150 2.93 16.53 -0.76
N GLY A 151 3.47 15.97 0.32
CA GLY A 151 4.67 16.51 0.98
C GLY A 151 4.42 17.81 1.74
N GLY A 152 3.15 18.08 2.11
CA GLY A 152 2.77 19.16 3.01
C GLY A 152 3.22 18.88 4.44
N ARG A 153 4.53 18.77 4.64
CA ARG A 153 5.13 19.01 5.95
C ARG A 153 5.01 20.52 6.16
N GLU A 154 4.26 20.92 7.19
CA GLU A 154 4.55 22.20 7.84
C GLU A 154 6.01 22.06 8.28
N GLU A 155 6.93 22.53 7.44
CA GLU A 155 8.32 22.69 7.85
C GLU A 155 8.25 23.54 9.12
N PRO A 156 8.67 23.02 10.29
CA PRO A 156 8.72 23.84 11.48
C PRO A 156 9.55 25.04 11.09
N LEU A 157 8.97 26.24 11.20
CA LEU A 157 9.69 27.48 10.93
C LEU A 157 11.09 27.33 11.56
N PRO A 158 12.18 27.45 10.77
CA PRO A 158 13.51 27.19 11.28
C PRO A 158 13.72 28.04 12.53
N ASP A 159 13.98 27.39 13.67
CA ASP A 159 14.21 28.09 14.92
C ASP A 159 15.39 29.06 14.69
N PRO A 160 15.18 30.40 14.78
CA PRO A 160 16.24 31.38 14.55
C PRO A 160 17.40 31.24 15.54
N ARG A 161 17.25 30.41 16.59
CA ARG A 161 18.30 30.10 17.57
C ARG A 161 19.15 28.89 17.21
N ARG A 162 18.86 28.16 16.13
CA ARG A 162 19.67 27.02 15.70
C ARG A 162 20.82 27.52 14.81
N PRO A 163 22.08 27.50 15.28
CA PRO A 163 23.20 27.94 14.46
C PRO A 163 23.33 27.02 13.25
N LEU A 164 23.41 27.61 12.05
CA LEU A 164 23.77 26.90 10.83
C LEU A 164 25.14 26.25 11.06
N SER A 165 25.19 24.92 11.08
CA SER A 165 26.44 24.17 11.11
C SER A 165 27.25 24.56 9.89
N ARG A 166 28.23 25.45 10.10
CA ARG A 166 29.16 25.92 9.08
C ARG A 166 29.88 24.69 8.53
N GLY A 167 29.59 24.36 7.27
CA GLY A 167 30.35 23.36 6.53
C GLY A 167 31.82 23.68 6.66
N ARG A 168 32.59 22.70 7.13
CA ARG A 168 34.03 22.77 7.20
C ARG A 168 34.54 22.60 5.78
N GLU A 169 34.58 23.69 5.03
CA GLU A 169 35.48 23.84 3.89
C GLU A 169 36.91 23.72 4.46
N ALA A 170 37.58 22.62 4.16
CA ALA A 170 39.03 22.53 4.24
C ALA A 170 39.53 22.54 2.81
N SER A 171 40.04 23.72 2.44
CA SER A 171 40.64 24.08 1.17
C SER A 171 41.90 23.27 0.82
N GLU A 172 42.20 23.33 -0.48
CA GLU A 172 43.38 22.89 -1.23
C GLU A 172 44.76 23.34 -0.70
N GLY A 173 45.80 22.66 -1.23
CA GLY A 173 47.21 23.11 -1.36
C GLY A 173 48.16 22.54 -0.31
N GLY A 174 49.36 22.01 -0.57
CA GLY A 174 50.29 22.05 -1.71
C GLY A 174 51.73 22.20 -1.17
N SER A 175 52.66 21.30 -1.55
CA SER A 175 54.14 21.31 -1.33
C SER A 175 54.65 21.27 0.13
N VAL A 176 55.71 20.52 0.49
CA VAL A 176 57.06 20.36 -0.09
C VAL A 176 57.52 18.90 -0.06
#